data_AF-F0GAK0-F1
#
_entry.id   AF-F0GAK0-F1
#
_cell.length_a   1.000
_cell.length_b   1.000
_cell.length_c   1.000
_cell.angle_alpha   90.00
_cell.angle_beta   90.00
_cell.angle_gamma   90.00
#
_symmetry.space_group_name_H-M   'P 1'
#
loop_
_entity.id
_entity.type
_entity.pdbx_description
1 polymer ?
#
loop_
_entity_poly.entity_id
_entity_poly.type
_entity_poly.pdbx_seq_one_letter_code
_entity_poly.pdbx_strand_id
1 'polypeptide(L)'
;MNHPGELKPSLTESVGLSTNPMPTTLYTDPAQYEIERERIFRRAWLMVGRVERIPKPGDFFVKDLAVARASVIVARAEDGKIRAFHNVCAHRANIVEHRPSGNAKRFVCRYHSWS
;
A
#
# COMPACT_ATOMS: atom_id res chain seq x y z
N MET A 1 -14.25 -22.70 34.41
CA MET A 1 -15.28 -21.68 34.70
C MET A 1 -14.60 -20.59 35.48
N ASN A 2 -14.46 -19.39 34.90
CA ASN A 2 -13.72 -18.29 35.53
C ASN A 2 -14.50 -17.75 36.75
N HIS A 3 -13.80 -17.50 37.84
CA HIS A 3 -14.33 -16.93 39.09
C HIS A 3 -14.84 -15.50 38.83
N PRO A 4 -16.06 -15.12 39.27
CA PRO A 4 -16.66 -13.81 38.98
C PRO A 4 -15.99 -12.58 39.63
N GLY A 5 -14.84 -12.73 40.30
CA GLY A 5 -14.21 -11.67 41.12
C GLY A 5 -12.97 -11.00 40.53
N GLU A 6 -12.37 -11.51 39.46
CA GLU A 6 -11.18 -10.91 38.84
C GLU A 6 -11.29 -10.93 37.32
N LEU A 7 -12.06 -9.98 36.78
CA LEU A 7 -11.87 -9.59 35.39
C LEU A 7 -10.51 -8.91 35.32
N LYS A 8 -9.52 -9.59 34.73
CA LYS A 8 -8.24 -8.96 34.36
C LYS A 8 -8.55 -7.69 33.57
N PRO A 9 -7.79 -6.59 33.79
CA PRO A 9 -8.00 -5.37 33.01
C PRO A 9 -8.01 -5.73 31.53
N SER A 10 -8.97 -5.14 30.80
CA SER A 10 -9.04 -5.34 29.36
C SER A 10 -7.68 -5.01 28.74
N LEU A 11 -7.34 -5.65 27.61
CA LEU A 11 -6.11 -5.34 26.90
C LEU A 11 -5.97 -3.83 26.61
N THR A 12 -7.09 -3.15 26.44
CA THR A 12 -7.19 -1.69 26.29
C THR A 12 -6.72 -0.94 27.54
N GLU A 13 -7.24 -1.30 28.71
CA GLU A 13 -6.86 -0.67 29.99
C GLU A 13 -5.41 -0.98 30.38
N SER A 14 -4.93 -2.20 30.07
CA SER A 14 -3.55 -2.60 30.41
C SER A 14 -2.48 -1.82 29.65
N VAL A 15 -2.83 -1.22 28.50
CA VAL A 15 -1.96 -0.32 27.73
C VAL A 15 -2.32 1.16 27.92
N GLY A 16 -3.16 1.50 28.91
CA GLY A 16 -3.52 2.87 29.26
C GLY A 16 -4.45 3.57 28.26
N LEU A 17 -5.18 2.81 27.43
CA LEU A 17 -6.17 3.35 26.50
C LEU A 17 -7.56 3.43 27.14
N SER A 18 -8.35 4.40 26.70
CA SER A 18 -9.74 4.57 27.14
C SER A 18 -10.65 3.52 26.48
N THR A 19 -11.66 3.06 27.23
CA THR A 19 -12.76 2.20 26.74
C THR A 19 -14.00 2.99 26.32
N ASN A 20 -13.93 4.33 26.33
CA ASN A 20 -15.02 5.18 25.88
C ASN A 20 -15.28 5.00 24.37
N PRO A 21 -16.50 5.31 23.90
CA PRO A 21 -16.79 5.31 22.47
C PRO A 21 -15.82 6.18 21.69
N MET A 22 -15.31 5.66 20.57
CA MET A 22 -14.46 6.41 19.67
C MET A 22 -15.28 7.47 18.93
N PRO A 23 -14.77 8.69 18.74
CA PRO A 23 -15.49 9.72 18.00
C PRO A 23 -15.68 9.30 16.55
N THR A 24 -16.89 9.51 16.02
CA THR A 24 -17.25 9.14 14.64
C THR A 24 -16.48 9.92 13.60
N THR A 25 -15.96 11.10 13.96
CA THR A 25 -15.12 11.94 13.12
C THR A 25 -13.86 11.23 12.64
N LEU A 26 -13.39 10.20 13.35
CA LEU A 26 -12.23 9.42 12.90
C LEU A 26 -12.46 8.73 11.54
N TYR A 27 -13.72 8.50 11.18
CA TYR A 27 -14.10 7.82 9.94
C TYR A 27 -14.62 8.79 8.87
N THR A 28 -14.99 10.01 9.25
CA THR A 28 -15.72 10.94 8.37
C THR A 28 -15.00 12.26 8.13
N ASP A 29 -14.07 12.66 8.99
CA ASP A 29 -13.33 13.91 8.84
C ASP A 29 -12.20 13.77 7.80
N PRO A 30 -12.23 14.53 6.69
CA PRO A 30 -11.15 14.52 5.72
C PRO A 30 -9.79 14.92 6.30
N ALA A 31 -9.76 15.78 7.33
CA ALA A 31 -8.52 16.18 7.99
C ALA A 31 -7.88 15.00 8.73
N GLN A 32 -8.70 14.15 9.37
CA GLN A 32 -8.21 12.92 10.00
C GLN A 32 -7.58 11.98 8.97
N TYR A 33 -8.22 11.80 7.81
CA TYR A 33 -7.68 10.97 6.73
C TYR A 33 -6.31 11.45 6.26
N GLU A 34 -6.10 12.76 6.12
CA GLU A 34 -4.79 13.31 5.73
C GLU A 34 -3.71 13.06 6.80
N ILE A 35 -4.07 13.14 8.09
CA ILE A 35 -3.16 12.82 9.20
C ILE A 35 -2.75 11.33 9.15
N GLU A 36 -3.71 10.43 8.95
CA GLU A 36 -3.44 8.99 8.86
C GLU A 36 -2.57 8.66 7.65
N ARG A 37 -2.82 9.31 6.51
CA ARG A 37 -1.99 9.18 5.31
C ARG A 37 -0.54 9.53 5.59
N GLU A 38 -0.29 10.67 6.25
CA GLU A 38 1.07 11.12 6.54
C GLU A 38 1.76 10.29 7.62
N ARG A 39 1.05 10.01 8.72
CA ARG A 39 1.68 9.43 9.91
C ARG A 39 1.70 7.90 9.91
N ILE A 40 0.80 7.26 9.19
CA ILE A 40 0.66 5.80 9.14
C ILE A 40 1.04 5.30 7.75
N PHE A 41 0.25 5.62 6.74
CA PHE A 41 0.34 4.92 5.45
C PHE A 41 1.57 5.27 4.62
N ARG A 42 2.14 6.47 4.78
CA ARG A 42 3.41 6.84 4.15
C ARG A 42 4.64 6.23 4.82
N ARG A 43 4.48 5.63 6.01
CA ARG A 43 5.58 5.10 6.83
C ARG A 43 5.49 3.59 7.04
N ALA A 44 4.29 3.02 6.94
CA ALA A 44 4.05 1.60 7.11
C ALA A 44 4.31 0.80 5.83
N TRP A 45 4.66 -0.47 6.00
CA TRP A 45 4.64 -1.44 4.92
C TRP A 45 3.20 -1.71 4.49
N LEU A 46 2.90 -1.49 3.21
CA LEU A 46 1.58 -1.72 2.63
C LEU A 46 1.57 -3.03 1.84
N MET A 47 0.57 -3.87 2.08
CA MET A 47 0.36 -5.09 1.31
C MET A 47 -0.17 -4.75 -0.08
N VAL A 48 0.67 -4.89 -1.11
CA VAL A 48 0.31 -4.52 -2.49
C VAL A 48 -0.09 -5.71 -3.38
N GLY A 49 0.26 -6.94 -2.99
CA GLY A 49 -0.04 -8.15 -3.74
C GLY A 49 0.73 -9.36 -3.23
N ARG A 50 0.56 -10.50 -3.91
CA ARG A 50 1.26 -11.74 -3.58
C ARG A 50 2.17 -12.22 -4.71
N VAL A 51 3.17 -13.03 -4.36
CA VAL A 51 4.21 -13.52 -5.29
C VAL A 51 3.66 -14.38 -6.42
N GLU A 52 2.53 -15.07 -6.20
CA GLU A 52 1.87 -15.94 -7.19
C GLU A 52 1.26 -15.15 -8.36
N ARG A 53 1.09 -13.83 -8.21
CA ARG A 53 0.64 -12.95 -9.30
C ARG A 53 1.75 -12.67 -10.31
N ILE A 54 3.01 -12.89 -9.94
CA ILE A 54 4.21 -12.67 -10.76
C ILE A 54 5.14 -13.88 -10.68
N PRO A 55 4.71 -15.05 -11.16
CA PRO A 55 5.48 -16.29 -11.00
C PRO A 55 6.79 -16.29 -11.80
N LYS A 56 6.85 -15.61 -12.94
CA LYS A 56 7.98 -15.65 -13.88
C LYS A 56 8.71 -14.31 -13.97
N PRO A 57 10.01 -14.30 -14.31
CA PRO A 57 10.72 -13.07 -14.65
C PRO A 57 9.99 -12.29 -15.75
N GLY A 58 9.95 -10.96 -15.59
CA GLY A 58 9.23 -10.03 -16.44
C GLY A 58 7.76 -9.87 -16.07
N ASP A 59 7.16 -10.78 -15.27
CA ASP A 59 5.77 -10.64 -14.86
C ASP A 59 5.63 -9.41 -13.95
N PHE A 60 4.59 -8.62 -14.21
CA PHE A 60 4.28 -7.42 -13.45
C PHE A 60 2.77 -7.25 -13.24
N PHE A 61 2.44 -6.44 -12.25
CA PHE A 61 1.12 -5.83 -12.13
C PHE A 61 1.20 -4.38 -11.68
N VAL A 62 0.18 -3.61 -12.02
CA VAL A 62 -0.02 -2.25 -11.54
C VAL A 62 -0.99 -2.30 -10.35
N LYS A 63 -0.69 -1.51 -9.31
CA LYS A 63 -1.53 -1.34 -8.14
C LYS A 63 -1.69 0.14 -7.83
N ASP A 64 -2.94 0.59 -7.81
CA ASP A 64 -3.27 1.92 -7.31
C ASP A 64 -3.47 1.87 -5.79
N LEU A 65 -2.83 2.81 -5.11
CA LEU A 65 -2.83 2.98 -3.67
C LEU A 65 -3.44 4.34 -3.35
N ALA A 66 -4.77 4.39 -3.25
CA ALA A 66 -5.52 5.63 -2.99
C ALA A 66 -5.00 6.38 -1.75
N VAL A 67 -4.68 5.63 -0.69
CA VAL A 67 -4.14 6.17 0.57
C VAL A 67 -2.74 6.78 0.40
N ALA A 68 -1.97 6.31 -0.57
CA ALA A 68 -0.67 6.91 -0.90
C ALA A 68 -0.76 7.94 -2.03
N ARG A 69 -1.94 8.13 -2.65
CA ARG A 69 -2.14 8.87 -3.91
C ARG A 69 -1.10 8.50 -4.96
N ALA A 70 -0.82 7.20 -5.09
CA ALA A 70 0.22 6.68 -5.95
C ALA A 70 -0.26 5.46 -6.73
N SER A 71 0.23 5.32 -7.96
CA SER A 71 0.18 4.08 -8.73
C SER A 71 1.57 3.46 -8.71
N VAL A 72 1.66 2.15 -8.50
CA VAL A 72 2.94 1.42 -8.48
C VAL A 72 2.94 0.25 -9.45
N ILE A 73 4.07 0.07 -10.13
CA ILE A 73 4.38 -1.14 -10.91
C ILE A 73 5.15 -2.07 -9.97
N VAL A 74 4.65 -3.29 -9.77
CA VAL A 74 5.34 -4.35 -9.05
C VAL A 74 5.75 -5.41 -10.06
N ALA A 75 7.04 -5.73 -10.15
CA ALA A 75 7.59 -6.62 -11.16
C ALA A 75 8.62 -7.60 -10.59
N ARG A 76 8.66 -8.81 -11.13
CA ARG A 76 9.78 -9.75 -10.93
C ARG A 76 10.81 -9.51 -12.01
N ALA A 77 12.02 -9.12 -11.62
CA ALA A 77 13.11 -8.92 -12.56
C ALA A 77 13.79 -10.25 -12.97
N GLU A 78 14.69 -10.18 -13.95
CA GLU A 78 15.45 -11.33 -14.45
C GLU A 78 16.35 -11.96 -13.38
N ASP A 79 16.82 -11.19 -12.40
CA ASP A 79 17.57 -11.69 -11.24
C ASP A 79 16.69 -12.39 -10.18
N GLY A 80 15.41 -12.59 -10.48
CA GLY A 80 14.43 -13.24 -9.62
C GLY A 80 13.88 -12.35 -8.49
N LYS A 81 14.47 -11.17 -8.25
CA LYS A 81 14.03 -10.24 -7.21
C LYS A 81 12.77 -9.49 -7.62
N ILE A 82 11.89 -9.25 -6.66
CA ILE A 82 10.69 -8.43 -6.84
C ILE A 82 11.03 -6.99 -6.47
N ARG A 83 10.63 -6.05 -7.34
CA ARG A 83 10.82 -4.61 -7.14
C ARG A 83 9.50 -3.89 -7.39
N ALA A 84 9.34 -2.73 -6.75
CA ALA A 84 8.20 -1.85 -6.96
C ALA A 84 8.69 -0.43 -7.27
N PHE A 85 8.02 0.22 -8.22
CA PHE A 85 8.34 1.58 -8.67
C PHE A 85 7.07 2.40 -8.79
N HIS A 86 7.15 3.72 -8.60
CA HIS A 86 6.05 4.60 -9.00
C HIS A 86 5.79 4.45 -10.50
N ASN A 87 4.52 4.30 -10.89
CA ASN A 87 4.08 4.22 -12.27
C ASN A 87 4.05 5.62 -12.92
N VAL A 88 5.15 6.34 -12.83
CA VAL A 88 5.29 7.73 -13.21
C VAL A 88 6.64 7.91 -13.91
N CYS A 89 6.59 8.40 -15.14
CA CYS A 89 7.77 8.64 -15.94
C CYS A 89 8.55 9.84 -15.38
N ALA A 90 9.85 9.69 -15.20
CA ALA A 90 10.69 10.75 -14.65
C ALA A 90 10.81 12.00 -15.57
N HIS A 91 10.32 11.97 -16.82
CA HIS A 91 10.51 13.10 -17.76
C HIS A 91 9.43 14.14 -17.56
N ARG A 92 8.18 13.72 -17.71
CA ARG A 92 7.01 14.61 -17.61
C ARG A 92 5.85 13.94 -16.89
N ALA A 93 6.15 13.08 -15.92
CA ALA A 93 5.18 12.43 -15.04
C ALA A 93 4.05 11.65 -15.74
N ASN A 94 4.21 11.29 -17.02
CA ASN A 94 3.23 10.47 -17.70
C ASN A 94 3.19 9.07 -17.08
N ILE A 95 2.03 8.43 -17.10
CA ILE A 95 1.89 7.03 -16.71
C ILE A 95 2.81 6.18 -17.60
N VAL A 96 3.54 5.26 -16.99
CA VAL A 96 4.53 4.42 -17.70
C VAL A 96 3.83 3.18 -18.26
N GLU A 97 3.03 2.50 -17.45
CA GLU A 97 2.33 1.29 -17.82
C GLU A 97 0.83 1.43 -17.56
N HIS A 98 0.04 1.25 -18.62
CA HIS A 98 -1.41 1.37 -18.57
C HIS A 98 -2.09 0.01 -18.38
N ARG A 99 -1.38 -1.10 -18.64
CA ARG A 99 -1.93 -2.43 -18.44
C ARG A 99 -1.97 -2.75 -16.94
N PRO A 100 -3.05 -3.37 -16.45
CA PRO A 100 -3.15 -3.76 -15.04
C PRO A 100 -2.16 -4.87 -14.66
N SER A 101 -1.69 -5.65 -15.63
CA SER A 101 -0.69 -6.70 -15.49
C SER A 101 -0.18 -7.17 -16.84
N GLY A 102 0.94 -7.90 -16.83
CA GLY A 102 1.47 -8.54 -18.02
C GLY A 102 2.88 -9.09 -17.79
N ASN A 103 3.59 -9.33 -18.88
CA ASN A 103 5.01 -9.65 -18.87
C ASN A 103 5.75 -8.62 -19.74
N ALA A 104 6.85 -8.05 -19.23
CA ALA A 104 7.66 -7.07 -19.95
C ALA A 104 9.13 -7.14 -19.53
N LYS A 105 10.04 -7.07 -20.51
CA LYS A 105 11.49 -6.96 -20.25
C LYS A 105 11.91 -5.56 -19.83
N ARG A 106 11.19 -4.53 -20.29
CA ARG A 106 11.39 -3.12 -19.96
C ARG A 106 10.06 -2.38 -20.00
N PHE A 107 9.96 -1.30 -19.25
CA PHE A 107 8.83 -0.39 -19.30
C PHE A 107 9.21 0.83 -20.12
N VAL A 108 8.39 1.18 -21.12
CA VAL A 108 8.67 2.30 -22.02
C VAL A 108 7.51 3.27 -21.98
N CYS A 109 7.79 4.51 -21.57
CA CYS A 109 6.79 5.57 -21.53
C CYS A 109 6.34 5.93 -22.96
N ARG A 110 5.03 5.85 -23.22
CA ARG A 110 4.45 6.10 -24.55
C ARG A 110 4.52 7.55 -25.03
N TYR A 111 4.91 8.50 -24.16
CA TYR A 111 4.98 9.90 -24.54
C TYR A 111 6.24 10.21 -25.38
N HIS A 112 7.43 9.85 -24.88
CA HIS A 112 8.70 10.16 -25.54
C HIS A 112 9.65 8.96 -25.59
N SER A 113 9.12 7.75 -25.43
CA SER A 113 9.88 6.50 -25.45
C SER A 113 11.01 6.44 -24.41
N TRP A 114 10.87 7.10 -23.27
CA TRP A 114 11.81 6.92 -22.16
C TRP A 114 11.68 5.48 -21.64
N SER A 115 12.78 4.73 -21.70
CA SER A 115 12.97 3.40 -21.13
C SER A 115 13.84 3.42 -19.86
#